data_AF-A0A2V5PLL4-F1
#
_entry.id   AF-A0A2V5PLL4-F1
#
_cell.length_a   1.000
_cell.length_b   1.000
_cell.length_c   1.000
_cell.angle_alpha   90.00
_cell.angle_beta   90.00
_cell.angle_gamma   90.00
#
_symmetry.space_group_name_H-M   'P 1'
#
loop_
_entity.id
_entity.type
_entity.pdbx_description
1 polymer ?
#
loop_
_entity_poly.entity_id
_entity_poly.type
_entity_poly.pdbx_seq_one_letter_code
_entity_poly.pdbx_strand_id
1 'polypeptide(L)'
;MKTGPAFSSLLSSAPAAFLVFLAAGVLTGLQAGAAPTIWNGPLITFTKPGFSDWHDPANQDRVTADVWITRDTTQCIFNAATESAYTHFFSPQNTEWSYGTLANYASLTYKDWEDWYGGATAGGPPSTIGKDAVLHLISDDIYLSIKFTS
;
A
#
# COMPACT_ATOMS: atom_id res chain seq x y z
N MET A 1 53.12 -59.42 -33.91
CA MET A 1 53.14 -57.98 -34.25
C MET A 1 53.92 -57.31 -33.14
N LYS A 2 55.23 -57.05 -33.35
CA LYS A 2 55.83 -55.71 -33.58
C LYS A 2 55.46 -54.72 -32.46
N THR A 3 56.32 -54.02 -31.72
CA THR A 3 57.79 -53.88 -31.55
C THR A 3 57.93 -52.72 -30.53
N GLY A 4 58.68 -52.90 -29.44
CA GLY A 4 59.66 -51.92 -28.89
C GLY A 4 59.25 -50.50 -28.40
N PRO A 5 60.16 -49.76 -27.72
CA PRO A 5 59.85 -48.88 -26.57
C PRO A 5 60.35 -47.42 -26.67
N ALA A 6 60.27 -46.69 -25.53
CA ALA A 6 60.83 -45.36 -25.17
C ALA A 6 60.12 -44.13 -25.80
N PHE A 7 60.00 -42.95 -25.19
CA PHE A 7 60.95 -42.08 -24.46
C PHE A 7 60.17 -41.20 -23.45
N SER A 8 60.64 -41.03 -22.20
CA SER A 8 61.57 -39.99 -21.70
C SER A 8 61.13 -38.53 -21.92
N SER A 9 61.18 -37.80 -20.81
CA SER A 9 60.70 -36.45 -20.51
C SER A 9 61.37 -35.31 -21.29
N LEU A 10 60.72 -34.14 -21.36
CA LEU A 10 61.11 -32.94 -20.60
C LEU A 10 60.28 -31.67 -20.96
N LEU A 11 60.01 -30.89 -19.90
CA LEU A 11 59.93 -29.42 -19.79
C LEU A 11 58.72 -28.64 -20.36
N SER A 12 57.98 -28.01 -19.44
CA SER A 12 57.53 -26.60 -19.45
C SER A 12 56.70 -26.38 -18.17
N SER A 13 56.71 -25.32 -17.37
CA SER A 13 57.44 -24.06 -17.18
C SER A 13 56.86 -23.45 -15.88
N ALA A 14 57.65 -22.71 -15.10
CA ALA A 14 57.31 -22.05 -13.82
C ALA A 14 56.25 -20.90 -13.95
N PRO A 15 56.04 -19.98 -12.96
CA PRO A 15 55.67 -20.08 -11.54
C PRO A 15 54.37 -19.28 -11.21
N ALA A 16 54.04 -19.21 -9.92
CA ALA A 16 52.86 -18.58 -9.29
C ALA A 16 52.50 -17.14 -9.74
N ALA A 17 51.18 -16.84 -9.74
CA ALA A 17 50.67 -15.48 -9.62
C ALA A 17 49.41 -15.46 -8.72
N PHE A 18 49.50 -14.66 -7.66
CA PHE A 18 48.46 -14.33 -6.69
C PHE A 18 47.26 -13.70 -7.41
N LEU A 19 46.07 -14.29 -7.28
CA LEU A 19 44.82 -13.67 -7.75
C LEU A 19 44.43 -12.54 -6.79
N VAL A 20 44.64 -11.30 -7.22
CA VAL A 20 44.01 -10.11 -6.64
C VAL A 20 42.52 -10.20 -6.96
N PHE A 21 41.68 -10.42 -5.95
CA PHE A 21 40.25 -10.25 -6.09
C PHE A 21 39.95 -8.76 -6.31
N LEU A 22 39.51 -8.43 -7.52
CA LEU A 22 38.91 -7.14 -7.83
C LEU A 22 37.63 -7.01 -6.99
N ALA A 23 37.63 -6.14 -5.99
CA ALA A 23 36.41 -5.74 -5.31
C ALA A 23 35.58 -4.90 -6.29
N ALA A 24 34.61 -5.52 -6.98
CA ALA A 24 33.58 -4.81 -7.70
C ALA A 24 32.71 -4.07 -6.67
N GLY A 25 32.77 -2.74 -6.68
CA GLY A 25 31.92 -1.90 -5.85
C GLY A 25 30.46 -2.15 -6.17
N VAL A 26 29.70 -2.62 -5.18
CA VAL A 26 28.25 -2.60 -5.23
C VAL A 26 27.85 -1.15 -4.99
N LEU A 27 27.62 -0.40 -6.07
CA LEU A 27 26.84 0.83 -6.03
C LEU A 27 25.42 0.42 -5.62
N THR A 28 25.12 0.52 -4.33
CA THR A 28 23.74 0.48 -3.86
C THR A 28 23.03 1.68 -4.49
N GLY A 29 22.24 1.43 -5.54
CA GLY A 29 21.33 2.43 -6.06
C GLY A 29 20.44 2.90 -4.91
N LEU A 30 20.41 4.22 -4.68
CA LEU A 30 19.36 4.84 -3.89
C LEU A 30 18.04 4.46 -4.58
N GLN A 31 17.26 3.57 -3.97
CA GLN A 31 15.91 3.29 -4.43
C GLN A 31 15.12 4.60 -4.26
N ALA A 32 14.91 5.32 -5.35
CA ALA A 32 13.91 6.37 -5.38
C ALA A 32 12.57 5.68 -5.00
N GLY A 33 11.89 6.19 -3.97
CA GLY A 33 10.53 5.74 -3.67
C GLY A 33 9.68 5.84 -4.93
N ALA A 34 8.79 4.86 -5.16
CA ALA A 34 7.85 4.94 -6.25
C ALA A 34 7.05 6.24 -6.14
N ALA A 35 6.74 6.88 -7.27
CA ALA A 35 5.86 8.04 -7.26
C ALA A 35 4.44 7.63 -6.83
N PRO A 36 3.70 8.51 -6.14
CA PRO A 36 2.34 8.22 -5.73
C PRO A 36 1.45 7.93 -6.94
N THR A 37 0.54 6.98 -6.76
CA THR A 37 -0.48 6.67 -7.75
C THR A 37 -1.70 7.54 -7.52
N ILE A 38 -2.16 8.21 -8.57
CA ILE A 38 -3.39 8.99 -8.55
C ILE A 38 -4.46 8.19 -9.29
N TRP A 39 -5.45 7.67 -8.56
CA TRP A 39 -6.57 6.99 -9.18
C TRP A 39 -7.57 8.02 -9.72
N ASN A 40 -7.54 8.23 -11.03
CA ASN A 40 -8.43 9.12 -11.76
C ASN A 40 -9.47 8.35 -12.60
N GLY A 41 -9.76 7.12 -12.19
CA GLY A 41 -10.75 6.25 -12.83
C GLY A 41 -12.20 6.73 -12.66
N PRO A 42 -13.16 6.00 -13.26
CA PRO A 42 -14.57 6.29 -13.09
C PRO A 42 -15.01 6.06 -11.64
N LEU A 43 -15.92 6.90 -11.12
CA LEU A 43 -16.49 6.70 -9.79
C LEU A 43 -17.18 5.34 -9.67
N ILE A 44 -16.90 4.65 -8.57
CA ILE A 44 -17.51 3.37 -8.22
C ILE A 44 -18.42 3.63 -7.02
N THR A 45 -19.69 3.26 -7.15
CA THR A 45 -20.65 3.37 -6.04
C THR A 45 -20.73 2.05 -5.31
N PHE A 46 -20.48 2.09 -4.00
CA PHE A 46 -20.73 0.99 -3.09
C PHE A 46 -21.94 1.31 -2.20
N THR A 47 -22.76 0.30 -1.88
CA THR A 47 -23.90 0.45 -0.96
C THR A 47 -24.03 -0.81 -0.13
N LYS A 48 -23.93 -0.64 1.19
CA LYS A 48 -24.17 -1.69 2.18
C LYS A 48 -25.59 -1.53 2.74
N PRO A 49 -26.46 -2.54 2.67
CA PRO A 49 -27.74 -2.50 3.36
C PRO A 49 -27.59 -2.30 4.86
N GLY A 50 -28.52 -1.56 5.46
CA GLY A 50 -28.55 -1.38 6.92
C GLY A 50 -28.58 -2.73 7.64
N PHE A 51 -27.80 -2.85 8.72
CA PHE A 51 -27.71 -4.04 9.57
C PHE A 51 -27.23 -5.34 8.89
N SER A 52 -26.76 -5.29 7.64
CA SER A 52 -26.20 -6.48 6.98
C SER A 52 -24.89 -6.92 7.64
N ASP A 53 -24.58 -8.23 7.56
CA ASP A 53 -23.37 -8.81 8.13
C ASP A 53 -22.12 -8.30 7.39
N TRP A 54 -21.21 -7.69 8.12
CA TRP A 54 -19.98 -7.13 7.58
C TRP A 54 -18.94 -8.19 7.21
N HIS A 55 -19.06 -9.44 7.69
CA HIS A 55 -18.17 -10.54 7.29
C HIS A 55 -18.41 -10.99 5.85
N ASP A 56 -19.59 -10.72 5.29
CA ASP A 56 -19.91 -11.02 3.90
C ASP A 56 -19.13 -10.06 2.97
N PRO A 57 -18.32 -10.59 2.03
CA PRO A 57 -17.63 -9.79 1.02
C PRO A 57 -18.53 -8.80 0.26
N ALA A 58 -19.81 -9.12 0.04
CA ALA A 58 -20.75 -8.23 -0.63
C ALA A 58 -21.04 -6.95 0.15
N ASN A 59 -20.77 -6.96 1.46
CA ASN A 59 -20.94 -5.84 2.38
C ASN A 59 -19.61 -5.14 2.70
N GLN A 60 -18.58 -5.32 1.89
CA GLN A 60 -17.26 -4.70 2.03
C GLN A 60 -16.88 -3.97 0.73
N ASP A 61 -16.53 -2.69 0.85
CA ASP A 61 -15.95 -1.94 -0.27
C ASP A 61 -14.45 -2.26 -0.38
N ARG A 62 -14.11 -3.22 -1.24
CA ARG A 62 -12.73 -3.75 -1.39
C ARG A 62 -11.93 -2.91 -2.36
N VAL A 63 -11.44 -1.77 -1.87
CA VAL A 63 -10.70 -0.76 -2.66
C VAL A 63 -9.37 -1.33 -3.18
N THR A 64 -8.61 -2.00 -2.31
CA THR A 64 -7.39 -2.76 -2.66
C THR A 64 -7.33 -4.08 -1.92
N ALA A 65 -6.25 -4.85 -2.09
CA ALA A 65 -6.04 -6.09 -1.34
C ALA A 65 -6.02 -5.85 0.18
N ASP A 66 -5.51 -4.70 0.62
CA ASP A 66 -5.27 -4.38 2.04
C ASP A 66 -6.23 -3.33 2.61
N VAL A 67 -7.21 -2.83 1.84
CA VAL A 67 -8.19 -1.83 2.29
C VAL A 67 -9.61 -2.21 1.89
N TRP A 68 -10.37 -2.74 2.85
CA TRP A 68 -11.77 -3.13 2.70
C TRP A 68 -12.65 -2.31 3.64
N ILE A 69 -13.29 -1.26 3.13
CA ILE A 69 -14.09 -0.36 3.97
C ILE A 69 -15.46 -0.98 4.23
N THR A 70 -15.80 -1.15 5.51
CA THR A 70 -17.14 -1.57 5.95
C THR A 70 -17.44 -0.99 7.32
N ARG A 71 -18.60 -1.32 7.88
CA ARG A 71 -18.98 -1.02 9.25
C ARG A 71 -19.92 -2.07 9.81
N ASP A 72 -19.87 -2.26 11.12
CA ASP A 72 -20.86 -3.03 11.86
C ASP A 72 -22.13 -2.17 12.08
N THR A 73 -23.13 -2.75 12.74
CA THR A 73 -24.46 -2.20 13.02
C THR A 73 -24.44 -0.86 13.77
N THR A 74 -23.54 -0.70 14.74
CA THR A 74 -23.57 0.43 15.69
C THR A 74 -22.30 1.28 15.70
N GLN A 75 -21.25 0.83 15.02
CA GLN A 75 -19.94 1.46 15.06
C GLN A 75 -19.64 2.23 13.76
N CYS A 76 -18.56 3.02 13.78
CA CYS A 76 -18.03 3.71 12.61
C CYS A 76 -17.41 2.74 11.59
N ILE A 77 -16.84 3.29 10.51
CA ILE A 77 -16.17 2.50 9.49
C ILE A 77 -14.82 1.97 9.98
N PHE A 78 -14.41 0.82 9.46
CA PHE A 78 -13.11 0.20 9.68
C PHE A 78 -12.64 -0.57 8.45
N ASN A 79 -11.38 -0.97 8.44
CA ASN A 79 -10.76 -1.76 7.38
C ASN A 79 -10.86 -3.26 7.70
N ALA A 80 -11.85 -3.95 7.13
CA ALA A 80 -12.07 -5.38 7.35
C ALA A 80 -10.97 -6.30 6.79
N ALA A 81 -9.99 -5.77 6.04
CA ALA A 81 -8.83 -6.55 5.62
C ALA A 81 -7.91 -6.89 6.80
N THR A 82 -7.79 -5.97 7.77
CA THR A 82 -6.85 -6.11 8.90
C THR A 82 -7.50 -5.93 10.27
N GLU A 83 -8.74 -5.44 10.33
CA GLU A 83 -9.46 -5.13 11.57
C GLU A 83 -10.71 -6.01 11.72
N SER A 84 -11.01 -6.40 12.96
CA SER A 84 -12.22 -7.18 13.30
C SER A 84 -13.36 -6.34 13.88
N ALA A 85 -13.10 -5.05 14.14
CA ALA A 85 -14.06 -4.09 14.67
C ALA A 85 -13.46 -2.67 14.54
N TYR A 86 -14.31 -1.66 14.71
CA TYR A 86 -13.86 -0.28 14.81
C TYR A 86 -13.12 -0.02 16.13
N THR A 87 -12.01 0.70 16.05
CA THR A 87 -11.20 1.16 17.17
C THR A 87 -10.95 2.66 17.05
N HIS A 88 -11.17 3.39 18.14
CA HIS A 88 -11.03 4.83 18.15
C HIS A 88 -9.60 5.30 17.81
N PHE A 89 -9.49 6.36 17.01
CA PHE A 89 -8.23 6.99 16.55
C PHE A 89 -7.26 6.01 15.87
N PHE A 90 -7.81 4.96 15.26
CA PHE A 90 -7.03 3.90 14.64
C PHE A 90 -7.68 3.37 13.37
N SER A 91 -8.99 3.14 13.40
CA SER A 91 -9.75 2.69 12.24
C SER A 91 -10.19 3.85 11.33
N PRO A 92 -10.26 3.65 10.00
CA PRO A 92 -9.78 2.49 9.26
C PRO A 92 -8.25 2.47 9.15
N GLN A 93 -7.63 1.32 9.43
CA GLN A 93 -6.19 1.16 9.21
C GLN A 93 -5.81 1.36 7.74
N ASN A 94 -4.56 1.77 7.52
CA ASN A 94 -3.98 1.97 6.18
C ASN A 94 -4.67 3.07 5.36
N THR A 95 -5.35 4.01 6.04
CA THR A 95 -6.05 5.13 5.41
C THR A 95 -5.76 6.44 6.10
N GLU A 96 -5.73 7.51 5.33
CA GLU A 96 -5.81 8.88 5.84
C GLU A 96 -6.65 9.75 4.89
N TRP A 97 -7.30 10.77 5.46
CA TRP A 97 -8.42 11.46 4.83
C TRP A 97 -8.21 12.97 4.87
N SER A 98 -8.60 13.67 3.81
CA SER A 98 -8.66 15.12 3.78
C SER A 98 -9.87 15.61 3.00
N TYR A 99 -10.49 16.70 3.47
CA TYR A 99 -11.41 17.45 2.63
C TYR A 99 -10.64 18.09 1.47
N GLY A 100 -11.25 18.13 0.29
CA GLY A 100 -10.60 18.63 -0.91
C GLY A 100 -10.94 17.82 -2.14
N THR A 101 -10.09 17.91 -3.16
CA THR A 101 -10.31 17.23 -4.44
C THR A 101 -9.02 16.56 -4.89
N LEU A 102 -9.10 15.59 -5.79
CA LEU A 102 -7.89 14.93 -6.29
C LEU A 102 -6.93 15.88 -7.01
N ALA A 103 -7.42 17.02 -7.52
CA ALA A 103 -6.60 18.04 -8.18
C ALA A 103 -5.58 18.71 -7.24
N ASN A 104 -5.83 18.72 -5.91
CA ASN A 104 -4.94 19.32 -4.93
C ASN A 104 -4.35 18.32 -3.92
N TYR A 105 -4.44 17.02 -4.21
CA TYR A 105 -4.07 15.91 -3.31
C TYR A 105 -2.72 16.12 -2.59
N ALA A 106 -1.69 16.58 -3.31
CA ALA A 106 -0.33 16.76 -2.79
C ALA A 106 -0.18 17.92 -1.80
N SER A 107 -1.15 18.83 -1.72
CA SER A 107 -1.14 19.99 -0.82
C SER A 107 -2.10 19.85 0.37
N LEU A 108 -2.88 18.77 0.40
CA LEU A 108 -3.85 18.52 1.44
C LEU A 108 -3.17 18.09 2.75
N THR A 109 -3.86 18.29 3.86
CA THR A 109 -3.43 17.80 5.18
C THR A 109 -4.30 16.60 5.54
N TYR A 110 -3.70 15.42 5.47
CA TYR A 110 -4.38 14.17 5.77
C TYR A 110 -4.36 13.88 7.26
N LYS A 111 -5.43 13.23 7.73
CA LYS A 111 -5.66 12.89 9.13
C LYS A 111 -6.27 11.49 9.21
N ASP A 112 -6.24 10.91 10.40
CA ASP A 112 -7.09 9.74 10.67
C ASP A 112 -8.58 10.11 10.53
N TRP A 113 -9.43 9.09 10.49
CA TRP A 113 -10.86 9.22 10.29
C TRP A 113 -11.53 10.20 11.28
N GLU A 114 -11.20 10.14 12.57
CA GLU A 114 -11.86 10.94 13.60
C GLU A 114 -11.41 12.39 13.60
N ASP A 115 -10.11 12.61 13.45
CA ASP A 115 -9.55 13.94 13.35
C ASP A 115 -9.93 14.62 12.03
N TRP A 116 -10.18 13.84 10.98
CA TRP A 116 -10.67 14.33 9.69
C TRP A 116 -12.11 14.86 9.79
N TYR A 117 -13.05 14.10 10.37
CA TYR A 117 -14.41 14.59 10.55
C TYR A 117 -14.55 15.57 11.73
N GLY A 118 -13.54 15.65 12.61
CA GLY A 118 -13.45 16.63 13.69
C GLY A 118 -14.12 16.22 15.00
N GLY A 119 -14.33 14.91 15.21
CA GLY A 119 -14.94 14.38 16.44
C GLY A 119 -16.45 14.65 16.59
N ALA A 120 -17.01 14.21 17.72
CA ALA A 120 -18.44 14.30 17.98
C ALA A 120 -18.96 15.75 18.02
N THR A 121 -18.13 16.71 18.45
CA THR A 121 -18.49 18.14 18.51
C THR A 121 -18.60 18.79 17.14
N ALA A 122 -17.97 18.22 16.11
CA ALA A 122 -18.11 18.66 14.72
C ALA A 122 -19.31 18.02 13.98
N GLY A 123 -20.18 17.30 14.71
CA GLY A 123 -21.34 16.60 14.14
C GLY A 123 -21.09 15.13 13.84
N GLY A 124 -19.93 14.59 14.23
CA GLY A 124 -19.60 13.17 14.09
C GLY A 124 -19.50 12.71 12.62
N PRO A 125 -19.53 11.39 12.37
CA PRO A 125 -19.48 10.84 11.01
C PRO A 125 -20.52 11.43 10.03
N PRO A 126 -21.78 11.71 10.41
CA PRO A 126 -22.76 12.33 9.51
C PRO A 126 -22.33 13.69 8.95
N SER A 127 -21.43 14.41 9.63
CA SER A 127 -20.88 15.68 9.14
C SER A 127 -20.08 15.55 7.84
N THR A 128 -19.71 14.33 7.44
CA THR A 128 -18.94 14.04 6.21
C THR A 128 -19.82 13.92 4.97
N ILE A 129 -21.13 13.73 5.13
CA ILE A 129 -22.06 13.44 4.03
C ILE A 129 -22.08 14.60 3.02
N GLY A 130 -21.95 14.26 1.73
CA GLY A 130 -22.00 15.19 0.61
C GLY A 130 -20.73 16.03 0.38
N LYS A 131 -19.73 15.92 1.25
CA LYS A 131 -18.46 16.65 1.12
C LYS A 131 -17.49 15.90 0.21
N ASP A 132 -16.78 16.67 -0.63
CA ASP A 132 -15.67 16.12 -1.41
C ASP A 132 -14.45 15.89 -0.52
N ALA A 133 -13.84 14.73 -0.69
CA ALA A 133 -12.67 14.32 0.04
C ALA A 133 -11.71 13.52 -0.82
N VAL A 134 -10.45 13.48 -0.36
CA VAL A 134 -9.41 12.60 -0.88
C VAL A 134 -9.08 11.59 0.19
N LEU A 135 -9.13 10.32 -0.19
CA LEU A 135 -8.61 9.20 0.58
C LEU A 135 -7.22 8.87 0.05
N HIS A 136 -6.25 8.77 0.96
CA HIS A 136 -4.92 8.23 0.69
C HIS A 136 -4.81 6.84 1.33
N LEU A 137 -4.49 5.84 0.51
CA LEU A 137 -4.16 4.48 0.94
C LEU A 137 -2.66 4.41 1.21
N ILE A 138 -2.28 4.37 2.48
CA ILE A 138 -0.92 4.71 2.93
C ILE A 138 0.14 3.76 2.36
N SER A 139 -0.10 2.44 2.46
CA SER A 139 0.90 1.44 2.04
C SER A 139 1.04 1.33 0.52
N ASP A 140 -0.08 1.54 -0.21
CA ASP A 140 -0.10 1.48 -1.67
C ASP A 140 0.31 2.82 -2.31
N ASP A 141 0.40 3.89 -1.52
CA ASP A 141 0.61 5.28 -1.97
C ASP A 141 -0.37 5.68 -3.08
N ILE A 142 -1.66 5.38 -2.86
CA ILE A 142 -2.76 5.68 -3.80
C ILE A 142 -3.64 6.79 -3.26
N TYR A 143 -3.83 7.84 -4.05
CA TYR A 143 -4.80 8.90 -3.79
C TYR A 143 -6.04 8.73 -4.68
N LEU A 144 -7.23 8.80 -4.07
CA LEU A 144 -8.51 8.67 -4.78
C LEU A 144 -9.58 9.62 -4.22
N SER A 145 -10.53 9.99 -5.07
CA SER A 145 -11.68 10.81 -4.64
C SER A 145 -12.70 9.94 -3.92
N ILE A 146 -13.23 10.43 -2.80
CA ILE A 146 -14.27 9.74 -2.02
C ILE A 146 -15.36 10.71 -1.57
N LYS A 147 -16.59 10.20 -1.48
CA LYS A 147 -17.75 10.95 -1.00
C LYS A 147 -18.76 10.00 -0.36
N PHE A 148 -19.11 10.29 0.90
CA PHE A 148 -20.24 9.62 1.56
C PHE A 148 -21.55 10.29 1.12
N THR A 149 -22.55 9.48 0.78
CA THR A 149 -23.84 9.96 0.25
C THR A 149 -25.03 9.64 1.17
N SER A 150 -24.85 8.77 2.17
CA SER A 150 -25.87 8.36 3.14
C SER A 150 -25.26 7.82 4.41
#